data_AF-A0A2V9S2H5-F1
#
_entry.id   AF-A0A2V9S2H5-F1
#
_cell.length_a   1.000
_cell.length_b   1.000
_cell.length_c   1.000
_cell.angle_alpha   90.00
_cell.angle_beta   90.00
_cell.angle_gamma   90.00
#
_symmetry.space_group_name_H-M   'P 1'
#
loop_
_entity.id
_entity.type
_entity.pdbx_description
1 polymer ?
#
loop_
_entity_poly.entity_id
_entity_poly.type
_entity_poly.pdbx_seq_one_letter_code
_entity_poly.pdbx_strand_id
1 'polypeptide(L)'
;MQVPTLDDSESAKIMLLDLKTRALTQVGGSQGICCPRWSPDGRYVVAVSGTDKLMPLDLSTQQWRQVADKLGSFGYMTQSPDRRYIGFDTGFTADRGFFRVRLLTDKLREL
;
A
#
# COMPACT_ATOMS: atom_id res chain seq x y z
N MET A 1 -23.09 9.87 22.31
CA MET A 1 -22.72 8.84 21.30
C MET A 1 -21.74 9.54 20.37
N GLN A 2 -20.46 9.20 20.45
CA GLN A 2 -19.40 9.91 19.73
C GLN A 2 -19.25 9.29 18.34
N VAL A 3 -19.44 10.10 17.31
CA VAL A 3 -19.24 9.70 15.92
C VAL A 3 -17.74 9.50 15.73
N PRO A 4 -17.26 8.34 15.23
CA PRO A 4 -15.84 8.17 14.94
C PRO A 4 -15.45 9.19 13.87
N THR A 5 -14.59 10.14 14.22
CA THR A 5 -13.98 11.05 13.25
C THR A 5 -12.96 10.24 12.44
N LEU A 6 -12.94 10.44 11.12
CA LEU A 6 -12.04 9.80 10.14
C LEU A 6 -10.55 10.16 10.33
N ASP A 7 -10.14 10.53 11.54
CA ASP A 7 -8.80 10.99 11.92
C ASP A 7 -7.97 9.90 12.62
N ASP A 8 -8.50 8.67 12.68
CA ASP A 8 -7.83 7.49 13.25
C ASP A 8 -6.68 6.95 12.37
N SER A 9 -6.08 7.79 11.51
CA SER A 9 -4.89 7.41 10.74
C SER A 9 -3.76 6.97 11.67
N GLU A 10 -3.62 7.62 12.84
CA GLU A 10 -2.69 7.24 13.91
C GLU A 10 -2.99 5.86 14.54
N SER A 11 -4.17 5.27 14.34
CA SER A 11 -4.50 3.93 14.87
C SER A 11 -4.11 2.79 13.91
N ALA A 12 -3.98 3.10 12.62
CA ALA A 12 -3.73 2.10 11.60
C ALA A 12 -2.30 1.56 11.70
N LYS A 13 -2.18 0.23 11.67
CA LYS A 13 -0.91 -0.49 11.64
C LYS A 13 -1.06 -1.77 10.84
N ILE A 14 0.06 -2.23 10.29
CA ILE A 14 0.10 -3.47 9.54
C ILE A 14 0.61 -4.58 10.45
N MET A 15 -0.16 -5.65 10.53
CA MET A 15 0.20 -6.86 11.28
C MET A 15 0.49 -8.00 10.31
N LEU A 16 1.51 -8.79 10.61
CA LEU A 16 1.88 -10.01 9.91
C LEU A 16 1.46 -11.21 10.75
N LEU A 17 0.69 -12.12 10.15
CA LEU A 17 0.29 -13.39 10.76
C LEU A 17 1.13 -14.52 10.17
N ASP A 18 1.92 -15.18 11.01
CA ASP A 18 2.54 -16.45 10.66
C ASP A 18 1.49 -17.56 10.78
N LEU A 19 1.11 -18.20 9.67
CA LEU A 19 0.04 -19.21 9.67
C LEU A 19 0.42 -20.52 10.36
N LYS A 20 1.72 -20.82 10.46
CA LYS A 20 2.22 -22.06 11.08
C LYS A 20 2.20 -21.96 12.60
N THR A 21 2.67 -20.84 13.13
CA THR A 21 2.80 -20.59 14.57
C THR A 21 1.61 -19.83 15.15
N ARG A 22 0.79 -19.21 14.30
CA ARG A 22 -0.27 -18.26 14.66
C ARG A 22 0.25 -17.01 15.37
N ALA A 23 1.56 -16.76 15.32
CA ALA A 23 2.15 -15.56 15.88
C ALA A 23 1.73 -14.34 15.05
N LEU A 24 1.40 -13.27 15.75
CA LEU A 24 1.06 -11.98 15.16
C LEU A 24 2.17 -10.98 15.52
N THR A 25 2.81 -10.40 14.52
CA THR A 25 3.86 -9.39 14.71
C THR A 25 3.49 -8.11 14.00
N GLN A 26 3.76 -6.96 14.63
CA GLN A 26 3.60 -5.68 13.94
C GLN A 26 4.76 -5.50 12.96
N VAL A 27 4.43 -5.07 11.74
CA VAL A 27 5.44 -4.66 10.76
C VAL A 27 6.08 -3.36 11.24
N GLY A 28 7.40 -3.33 11.39
CA GLY A 28 8.14 -2.14 11.84
C GLY A 28 7.87 -0.93 10.94
N GLY A 29 7.71 0.25 11.53
CA GLY A 29 7.46 1.50 10.78
C GLY A 29 6.07 1.60 10.12
N SER A 30 5.13 0.68 10.41
CA SER A 30 3.80 0.68 9.79
C SER A 30 2.76 1.56 10.48
N GLN A 31 3.14 2.31 11.51
CA GLN A 31 2.22 3.22 12.21
C GLN A 31 1.73 4.29 11.24
N GLY A 32 0.42 4.49 11.13
CA GLY A 32 -0.14 5.42 10.16
C GLY A 32 -0.26 4.87 8.73
N ILE A 33 0.01 3.57 8.53
CA ILE A 33 0.01 2.92 7.22
C ILE A 33 -1.09 1.85 7.18
N CYS A 34 -1.91 1.86 6.12
CA CYS A 34 -3.08 0.99 5.99
C CYS A 34 -3.20 0.35 4.59
N CYS A 35 -4.29 -0.39 4.40
CA CYS A 35 -4.69 -0.98 3.12
C CYS A 35 -3.61 -1.85 2.44
N PRO A 36 -2.89 -2.75 3.15
CA PRO A 36 -1.82 -3.52 2.55
C PRO A 36 -2.32 -4.48 1.45
N ARG A 37 -1.45 -4.72 0.47
CA ARG A 37 -1.58 -5.73 -0.58
C ARG A 37 -0.23 -6.42 -0.77
N TRP A 38 -0.21 -7.74 -0.57
CA TRP A 38 0.95 -8.59 -0.84
C TRP A 38 1.27 -8.64 -2.31
N SER A 39 2.54 -8.56 -2.72
CA SER A 39 2.97 -8.96 -4.06
C SER A 39 2.79 -10.47 -4.28
N PRO A 40 2.59 -10.94 -5.52
CA PRO A 40 2.33 -12.36 -5.77
C PRO A 40 3.50 -13.28 -5.43
N ASP A 41 4.72 -12.75 -5.49
CA ASP A 41 5.96 -13.45 -5.13
C ASP A 41 6.24 -13.41 -3.61
N GLY A 42 5.38 -12.74 -2.83
CA GLY A 42 5.52 -12.60 -1.38
C GLY A 42 6.68 -11.70 -0.93
N ARG A 43 7.42 -11.08 -1.86
CA ARG A 43 8.59 -10.26 -1.52
C ARG A 43 8.23 -8.87 -1.02
N TYR A 44 7.14 -8.29 -1.52
CA TYR A 44 6.73 -6.93 -1.22
C TYR A 44 5.34 -6.87 -0.62
N VAL A 45 5.10 -5.85 0.19
CA VAL A 45 3.77 -5.38 0.56
C VAL A 45 3.65 -3.94 0.09
N VAL A 46 2.58 -3.60 -0.61
CA VAL A 46 2.27 -2.20 -0.92
C VAL A 46 1.13 -1.74 -0.05
N ALA A 47 1.28 -0.56 0.51
CA ALA A 47 0.34 0.02 1.44
C ALA A 47 0.21 1.53 1.19
N VAL A 48 -0.73 2.15 1.87
CA VAL A 48 -1.01 3.58 1.76
C VAL A 48 -0.71 4.26 3.09
N SER A 49 0.05 5.36 3.05
CA SER A 49 0.25 6.25 4.20
C SER A 49 -0.48 7.56 3.92
N GLY A 50 -1.27 8.03 4.89
CA GLY A 50 -2.16 9.18 4.67
C GLY A 50 -3.18 8.89 3.56
N THR A 51 -3.42 9.87 2.70
CA THR A 51 -4.39 9.75 1.59
C THR A 51 -3.74 9.53 0.23
N ASP A 52 -2.44 9.77 0.09
CA ASP A 52 -1.79 9.98 -1.21
C ASP A 52 -0.40 9.36 -1.35
N LYS A 53 0.12 8.70 -0.31
CA LYS A 53 1.46 8.07 -0.37
C LYS A 53 1.39 6.58 -0.60
N LEU A 54 1.89 6.13 -1.75
CA LEU A 54 2.05 4.71 -2.04
C LEU A 54 3.40 4.22 -1.51
N MET A 55 3.34 3.28 -0.56
CA MET A 55 4.46 2.83 0.24
C MET A 55 4.71 1.33 0.06
N PRO A 56 5.65 0.92 -0.81
CA PRO A 56 6.13 -0.46 -0.83
C PRO A 56 7.10 -0.74 0.32
N LEU A 57 6.90 -1.88 0.97
CA LEU A 57 7.81 -2.54 1.90
C LEU A 57 8.48 -3.71 1.20
N ASP A 58 9.81 -3.78 1.19
CA ASP A 58 10.53 -5.01 0.87
C ASP A 58 10.64 -5.86 2.14
N LEU A 59 10.01 -7.03 2.17
CA LEU A 59 10.01 -7.91 3.34
C LEU A 59 11.34 -8.63 3.56
N SER A 60 12.20 -8.70 2.54
CA SER A 60 13.54 -9.28 2.70
C SER A 60 14.48 -8.37 3.48
N THR A 61 14.28 -7.06 3.40
CA THR A 61 15.10 -6.05 4.09
C THR A 61 14.35 -5.31 5.19
N GLN A 62 13.03 -5.48 5.29
CA GLN A 62 12.11 -4.72 6.15
C GLN A 62 12.21 -3.20 5.94
N GLN A 63 12.49 -2.76 4.70
CA GLN A 63 12.62 -1.35 4.37
C GLN A 63 11.39 -0.84 3.62
N TRP A 64 10.83 0.25 4.14
CA TRP A 64 9.81 1.05 3.46
C TRP A 64 10.46 2.01 2.46
N ARG A 65 9.77 2.26 1.35
CA ARG A 65 10.08 3.35 0.42
C ARG A 65 8.80 4.01 -0.07
N GLN A 66 8.90 5.25 -0.51
CA GLN A 66 7.79 6.01 -1.09
C GLN A 66 7.93 6.03 -2.62
N VAL A 67 6.88 5.68 -3.35
CA VAL A 67 6.92 5.60 -4.83
C VAL A 67 5.98 6.59 -5.52
N ALA A 68 4.98 7.10 -4.79
CA ALA A 68 4.14 8.19 -5.26
C ALA A 68 3.62 8.98 -4.06
N ASP A 69 3.47 10.31 -4.19
CA ASP A 69 2.95 11.23 -3.18
C ASP A 69 2.12 12.39 -3.75
N LYS A 70 1.77 12.33 -5.05
CA LYS A 70 1.12 13.44 -5.77
C LYS A 70 -0.06 13.02 -6.64
N LEU A 71 -0.51 11.77 -6.52
CA LEU A 71 -1.61 11.24 -7.33
C LEU A 71 -2.98 11.37 -6.64
N GLY A 72 -3.00 11.85 -5.40
CA GLY A 72 -4.20 11.92 -4.57
C GLY A 72 -4.69 10.53 -4.12
N SER A 73 -5.98 10.42 -3.80
CA SER A 73 -6.56 9.21 -3.22
C SER A 73 -6.52 8.01 -4.16
N PHE A 74 -5.91 6.92 -3.69
CA PHE A 74 -5.85 5.64 -4.40
C PHE A 74 -7.15 4.85 -4.22
N GLY A 75 -7.78 4.50 -5.34
CA GLY A 75 -8.94 3.61 -5.41
C GLY A 75 -8.55 2.12 -5.35
N TYR A 76 -9.14 1.31 -6.21
CA TYR A 76 -8.97 -0.14 -6.19
C TYR A 76 -7.57 -0.57 -6.62
N MET A 77 -6.77 -1.03 -5.66
CA MET A 77 -5.49 -1.67 -5.95
C MET A 77 -5.68 -3.12 -6.42
N THR A 78 -5.22 -3.42 -7.62
CA THR A 78 -5.22 -4.76 -8.23
C THR A 78 -3.84 -5.15 -8.73
N GLN A 79 -3.60 -6.45 -8.87
CA GLN A 79 -2.34 -6.96 -9.41
C GLN A 79 -2.40 -7.29 -10.88
N SER A 80 -1.28 -7.06 -11.56
CA SER A 80 -1.12 -7.56 -12.92
C SER A 80 -0.94 -9.08 -12.93
N PRO A 81 -1.53 -9.81 -13.91
CA PRO A 81 -1.35 -11.26 -14.04
C PRO A 81 0.11 -11.68 -14.19
N ASP A 82 0.93 -10.82 -14.80
CA ASP A 82 2.37 -11.02 -14.99
C ASP A 82 3.21 -10.71 -13.74
N ARG A 83 2.57 -10.36 -12.62
CA ARG A 83 3.18 -10.13 -11.30
C ARG A 83 4.17 -8.96 -11.22
N ARG A 84 4.24 -8.12 -12.25
CA ARG A 84 5.21 -7.02 -12.34
C ARG A 84 4.68 -5.69 -11.83
N TYR A 85 3.36 -5.54 -11.74
CA TYR A 85 2.72 -4.26 -11.47
C TYR A 85 1.59 -4.36 -10.45
N ILE A 86 1.40 -3.26 -9.72
CA ILE A 86 0.14 -2.96 -9.06
C ILE A 86 -0.54 -1.87 -9.87
N GLY A 87 -1.78 -2.14 -10.28
CA GLY A 87 -2.68 -1.17 -10.88
C GLY A 87 -3.55 -0.51 -9.81
N PHE A 88 -3.85 0.76 -9.99
CA PHE A 88 -4.79 1.50 -9.15
C PHE A 88 -5.43 2.64 -9.96
N ASP A 89 -6.60 3.09 -9.52
CA ASP A 89 -7.26 4.26 -10.09
C ASP A 89 -7.18 5.46 -9.14
N THR A 90 -7.35 6.66 -9.70
CA THR A 90 -7.53 7.91 -8.95
C THR A 90 -8.96 8.44 -9.12
N GLY A 91 -9.95 7.55 -9.20
CA GLY A 91 -11.35 7.92 -9.52
C GLY A 91 -11.98 8.93 -8.56
N PHE A 92 -11.43 9.06 -7.35
CA PHE A 92 -11.85 10.00 -6.32
C PHE A 92 -11.16 11.38 -6.40
N THR A 93 -10.27 11.61 -7.37
CA THR A 93 -9.54 12.88 -7.54
C THR A 93 -10.06 13.69 -8.73
N ALA A 94 -9.60 14.94 -8.86
CA ALA A 94 -9.88 15.78 -10.04
C ALA A 94 -9.17 15.23 -11.29
N ASP A 95 -7.94 14.74 -11.11
CA ASP A 95 -7.11 14.14 -12.15
C ASP A 95 -7.31 12.62 -12.16
N ARG A 96 -8.48 12.19 -12.67
CA ARG A 96 -8.87 10.78 -12.75
C ARG A 96 -8.05 10.06 -13.81
N GLY A 97 -7.50 8.91 -13.44
CA GLY A 97 -6.79 8.03 -14.36
C GLY A 97 -6.60 6.62 -13.80
N PHE A 98 -6.13 5.73 -14.66
CA PHE A 98 -5.64 4.42 -14.27
C PHE A 98 -4.12 4.43 -14.34
N PHE A 99 -3.48 3.96 -13.27
CA PHE A 99 -2.05 3.94 -13.14
C PHE A 99 -1.56 2.53 -12.86
N ARG A 100 -0.29 2.30 -13.16
CA ARG A 100 0.43 1.13 -12.69
C ARG A 100 1.81 1.49 -12.18
N VAL A 101 2.22 0.85 -11.09
CA VAL A 101 3.57 0.98 -10.54
C VAL A 101 4.32 -0.34 -10.68
N ARG A 102 5.55 -0.28 -11.19
CA ARG A 102 6.45 -1.44 -11.19
C ARG A 102 7.20 -1.52 -9.86
N LEU A 103 6.93 -2.55 -9.06
CA LEU A 103 7.53 -2.68 -7.73
C LEU A 103 9.05 -2.87 -7.77
N LEU A 104 9.62 -3.42 -8.84
CA LEU A 104 11.08 -3.63 -8.89
C LEU A 104 11.89 -2.37 -9.23
N THR A 105 11.28 -1.35 -9.82
CA THR A 105 12.01 -0.18 -10.34
C THR A 105 11.38 1.14 -9.95
N ASP A 106 10.35 1.13 -9.11
CA ASP A 106 9.57 2.30 -8.68
C ASP A 106 9.05 3.18 -9.82
N LYS A 107 8.92 2.59 -11.02
CA LYS A 107 8.53 3.34 -12.20
C LYS A 107 7.02 3.34 -12.29
N LEU A 108 6.43 4.47 -11.91
CA LEU A 108 5.03 4.79 -12.16
C LEU A 108 4.78 5.06 -13.65
N ARG A 109 3.66 4.57 -14.16
CA ARG A 109 3.15 4.93 -15.50
C ARG A 109 1.63 5.07 -15.48
N GLU A 110 1.14 6.10 -16.14
CA GLU A 110 -0.27 6.24 -16.55
C GLU A 110 -0.58 5.26 -17.69
N LEU A 111 -1.83 4.81 -17.76
CA LEU A 111 -2.34 3.88 -18.77
C LEU A 111 -3.21 4.59 -19.81
#